data_AF-A0A948XLR2-F1
#
_entry.id   AF-A0A948XLR2-F1
#
_cell.length_a   1.000
_cell.length_b   1.000
_cell.length_c   1.000
_cell.angle_alpha   90.00
_cell.angle_beta   90.00
_cell.angle_gamma   90.00
#
_symmetry.space_group_name_H-M   'P 1'
#
loop_
_entity.id
_entity.type
_entity.pdbx_description
1 polymer ?
#
loop_
_entity_poly.entity_id
_entity_poly.type
_entity_poly.pdbx_seq_one_letter_code
_entity_poly.pdbx_strand_id
1 'polypeptide(L)'
;MKKIISTIAILGCFSGVFAEANFNVGFSGTDEGIDSFSLSIGNYYGVPVREVREVEYYVPREHASIVYFLADHAHVNAHYVTDLRRQGLSWWNISLRLGLDPYMLYRVDNRYYGKSRHHRLRDAEIADYVNVRFISDYHHINRNEVINRRHKGERYYHINDYYHGKKDRPQYREERKVQTIQRERQENRREMKEERREMKENRRDDRDRNSKSDNKRNGSEEKRNGNSHER
;
A
#
# COMPACT_ATOMS: atom_id res chain seq x y z
N MET A 1 -37.90 -23.91 -50.01
CA MET A 1 -38.32 -24.45 -48.70
C MET A 1 -37.07 -24.80 -47.89
N LYS A 2 -37.06 -24.35 -46.63
CA LYS A 2 -36.26 -24.78 -45.45
C LYS A 2 -34.72 -24.66 -45.52
N LYS A 3 -34.25 -23.59 -44.87
CA LYS A 3 -32.91 -23.42 -44.29
C LYS A 3 -32.70 -24.47 -43.19
N ILE A 4 -31.50 -25.05 -43.10
CA ILE A 4 -31.00 -25.68 -41.86
C ILE A 4 -29.58 -25.20 -41.64
N ILE A 5 -29.43 -24.28 -40.69
CA ILE A 5 -28.17 -23.93 -40.03
C ILE A 5 -28.12 -24.81 -38.79
N SER A 6 -27.04 -25.55 -38.56
CA SER A 6 -26.76 -26.07 -37.22
C SER A 6 -25.26 -26.11 -36.95
N THR A 7 -24.87 -25.12 -36.16
CA THR A 7 -23.63 -24.86 -35.44
C THR A 7 -23.09 -26.08 -34.69
N ILE A 8 -21.85 -26.48 -35.00
CA ILE A 8 -21.04 -27.35 -34.12
C ILE A 8 -20.15 -26.43 -33.28
N ALA A 9 -20.45 -26.36 -31.99
CA ALA A 9 -19.61 -25.74 -30.98
C ALA A 9 -18.48 -26.73 -30.62
N ILE A 10 -17.25 -26.45 -31.08
CA ILE A 10 -16.07 -27.15 -30.58
C ILE A 10 -15.53 -26.35 -29.40
N LEU A 11 -16.02 -26.76 -28.24
CA LEU A 11 -15.46 -26.48 -26.93
C LEU A 11 -14.09 -27.19 -26.86
N GLY A 12 -13.00 -26.46 -27.08
CA GLY A 12 -11.65 -27.01 -27.15
C GLY A 12 -10.68 -26.27 -26.23
N CYS A 13 -10.55 -26.80 -25.01
CA CYS A 13 -9.37 -26.75 -24.14
C CYS A 13 -8.51 -25.47 -24.17
N PHE A 14 -8.88 -24.47 -23.36
CA PHE A 14 -7.91 -23.55 -22.77
C PHE A 14 -7.06 -24.34 -21.77
N SER A 15 -6.08 -25.08 -22.27
CA SER A 15 -4.98 -25.60 -21.47
C SER A 15 -4.18 -24.39 -21.03
N GLY A 16 -4.44 -23.92 -19.80
CA GLY A 16 -3.63 -22.93 -19.13
C GLY A 16 -2.21 -23.46 -18.98
N VAL A 17 -1.36 -23.15 -19.96
CA VAL A 17 0.08 -23.23 -19.79
C VAL A 17 0.44 -22.07 -18.87
N PHE A 18 0.39 -22.31 -17.56
CA PHE A 18 1.22 -21.56 -16.63
C PHE A 18 2.66 -21.97 -16.95
N ALA A 19 3.24 -21.34 -17.96
CA ALA A 19 4.68 -21.28 -18.05
C ALA A 19 5.10 -20.46 -16.83
N GLU A 20 5.53 -21.14 -15.77
CA GLU A 20 6.47 -20.55 -14.82
C GLU A 20 7.67 -20.12 -15.64
N ALA A 21 7.65 -18.87 -16.09
CA ALA A 21 8.83 -18.21 -16.60
C ALA A 21 9.76 -18.03 -15.41
N ASN A 22 10.54 -19.08 -15.13
CA ASN A 22 11.75 -19.01 -14.34
C ASN A 22 12.71 -18.11 -15.13
N PHE A 23 12.55 -16.79 -15.01
CA PHE A 23 13.53 -15.83 -15.47
C PHE A 23 14.74 -15.97 -14.55
N ASN A 24 15.65 -16.84 -14.97
CA ASN A 24 17.02 -16.81 -14.50
C ASN A 24 17.62 -15.48 -14.99
N VAL A 25 17.53 -14.42 -14.18
CA VAL A 25 18.16 -13.13 -14.45
C VAL A 25 19.66 -13.34 -14.30
N GLY A 26 20.29 -13.77 -15.41
CA GLY A 26 21.73 -13.79 -15.57
C GLY A 26 22.28 -12.37 -15.41
N PHE A 27 23.09 -12.19 -14.37
CA PHE A 27 23.77 -10.95 -14.04
C PHE A 27 24.85 -10.66 -15.09
N SER A 28 24.50 -9.96 -16.18
CA SER A 28 25.48 -9.42 -17.12
C SER A 28 26.02 -8.11 -16.56
N GLY A 29 27.06 -8.21 -15.73
CA GLY A 29 27.86 -7.07 -15.32
C GLY A 29 28.73 -6.59 -16.48
N THR A 30 28.33 -5.50 -17.13
CA THR A 30 29.22 -4.68 -17.96
C THR A 30 29.77 -3.52 -17.13
N ASP A 31 30.96 -3.01 -17.47
CA ASP A 31 31.68 -1.96 -16.74
C ASP A 31 30.92 -0.61 -16.61
N GLU A 32 29.81 -0.44 -17.34
CA GLU A 32 28.77 0.55 -17.02
C GLU A 32 27.75 -0.09 -16.07
N GLY A 33 27.89 0.21 -14.77
CA GLY A 33 27.13 -0.40 -13.69
C GLY A 33 25.65 -0.65 -13.97
N ILE A 34 25.15 -1.78 -13.46
CA ILE A 34 23.75 -2.19 -13.54
C ILE A 34 22.87 -1.03 -13.06
N ASP A 35 21.91 -0.64 -13.90
CA ASP A 35 20.87 0.32 -13.55
C ASP A 35 19.88 -0.32 -12.57
N SER A 36 20.32 -0.45 -11.33
CA SER A 36 19.61 -1.07 -10.23
C SER A 36 18.33 -0.35 -9.85
N PHE A 37 18.17 0.92 -10.23
CA PHE A 37 16.93 1.66 -9.99
C PHE A 37 15.85 1.30 -11.01
N SER A 38 16.15 1.33 -12.30
CA SER A 38 15.23 0.88 -13.35
C SER A 38 14.83 -0.59 -13.15
N LEU A 39 15.79 -1.43 -12.76
CA LEU A 39 15.53 -2.82 -12.41
C LEU A 39 14.57 -2.95 -11.23
N SER A 40 14.76 -2.16 -10.16
CA SER A 40 13.83 -2.16 -9.02
C SER A 40 12.43 -1.72 -9.39
N ILE A 41 12.30 -0.67 -10.20
CA ILE A 41 10.99 -0.19 -10.69
C ILE A 41 10.33 -1.30 -11.51
N GLY A 42 11.06 -1.90 -12.45
CA GLY A 42 10.56 -2.98 -13.29
C GLY A 42 10.05 -4.16 -12.47
N ASN A 43 10.85 -4.62 -11.50
CA ASN A 43 10.47 -5.70 -10.61
C ASN A 43 9.27 -5.35 -9.71
N TYR A 44 9.19 -4.10 -9.22
CA TYR A 44 8.12 -3.69 -8.31
C TYR A 44 6.77 -3.55 -9.01
N TYR A 45 6.75 -3.02 -10.24
CA TYR A 45 5.52 -2.81 -11.02
C TYR A 45 5.24 -3.92 -12.05
N GLY A 46 6.10 -4.94 -12.12
CA GLY A 46 5.92 -6.07 -13.05
C GLY A 46 6.12 -5.72 -14.52
N VAL A 47 7.00 -4.75 -14.82
CA VAL A 47 7.25 -4.25 -16.19
C VAL A 47 8.70 -4.50 -16.64
N PRO A 48 8.97 -4.72 -17.94
CA PRO A 48 10.32 -4.91 -18.44
C PRO A 48 11.22 -3.69 -18.21
N VAL A 49 12.48 -3.91 -17.82
CA VAL A 49 13.45 -2.83 -17.56
C VAL A 49 13.66 -1.92 -18.78
N ARG A 50 13.57 -2.47 -20.00
CA ARG A 50 13.64 -1.70 -21.24
C ARG A 50 12.54 -0.64 -21.32
N GLU A 51 11.32 -0.98 -20.93
CA GLU A 51 10.18 -0.04 -20.88
C GLU A 51 10.40 1.05 -19.84
N VAL A 52 10.96 0.71 -18.67
CA VAL A 52 11.33 1.69 -17.64
C VAL A 52 12.34 2.71 -18.19
N ARG A 53 13.38 2.25 -18.88
CA ARG A 53 14.39 3.13 -19.50
C ARG A 53 13.83 4.01 -20.60
N GLU A 54 12.85 3.53 -21.36
CA GLU A 54 12.15 4.35 -22.37
C GLU A 54 11.38 5.49 -21.69
N VAL A 55 10.73 5.24 -20.54
CA VAL A 55 10.08 6.29 -19.73
C VAL A 55 11.10 7.30 -19.20
N GLU A 56 12.24 6.83 -18.67
CA GLU A 56 13.32 7.69 -18.12
C GLU A 56 13.95 8.64 -19.16
N TYR A 57 13.80 8.36 -20.45
CA TYR A 57 14.23 9.28 -21.50
C TYR A 57 13.39 10.57 -21.52
N TYR A 58 12.12 10.50 -21.10
CA TYR A 58 11.17 11.62 -21.16
C TYR A 58 10.87 12.27 -19.81
N VAL A 59 11.12 11.57 -18.71
CA VAL A 59 10.92 12.09 -17.35
C VAL A 59 12.18 11.90 -16.52
N PRO A 60 12.44 12.78 -15.52
CA PRO A 60 13.57 12.56 -14.62
C PRO A 60 13.53 11.16 -14.02
N ARG A 61 14.70 10.52 -13.86
CA ARG A 61 14.84 9.16 -13.34
C ARG A 61 14.01 8.90 -12.07
N GLU A 62 14.11 9.81 -11.10
CA GLU A 62 13.36 9.70 -9.83
C GLU A 62 11.84 9.85 -9.99
N HIS A 63 11.36 10.32 -11.15
CA HIS A 63 9.94 10.43 -11.44
C HIS A 63 9.39 9.21 -12.20
N ALA A 64 10.24 8.31 -12.68
CA ALA A 64 9.77 7.10 -13.37
C ALA A 64 8.84 6.26 -12.46
N SER A 65 9.17 6.15 -11.17
CA SER A 65 8.32 5.48 -10.18
C SER A 65 6.91 6.10 -10.07
N ILE A 66 6.76 7.41 -10.29
CA ILE A 66 5.48 8.13 -10.28
C ILE A 66 4.64 7.76 -11.49
N VAL A 67 5.27 7.65 -12.66
CA VAL A 67 4.60 7.24 -13.91
C VAL A 67 3.95 5.88 -13.71
N TYR A 68 4.72 4.89 -13.25
CA TYR A 68 4.20 3.54 -13.03
C TYR A 68 3.19 3.47 -11.88
N PHE A 69 3.40 4.26 -10.82
CA PHE A 69 2.42 4.38 -9.73
C PHE A 69 1.05 4.82 -10.25
N LEU A 70 1.01 5.89 -11.04
CA LEU A 70 -0.24 6.43 -11.59
C LEU A 70 -0.85 5.49 -12.63
N ALA A 71 -0.02 4.89 -13.49
CA ALA A 71 -0.44 3.93 -14.51
C ALA A 71 -1.14 2.71 -13.88
N ASP A 72 -0.52 2.12 -12.85
CA ASP A 72 -1.05 0.99 -12.10
C ASP A 72 -2.41 1.30 -11.44
N HIS A 73 -2.52 2.45 -10.76
CA HIS A 73 -3.74 2.81 -10.03
C HIS A 73 -4.87 3.30 -10.93
N ALA A 74 -4.57 3.88 -12.09
CA ALA A 74 -5.58 4.28 -13.07
C ALA A 74 -5.88 3.18 -14.10
N HIS A 75 -5.16 2.05 -14.05
CA HIS A 75 -5.23 0.97 -15.04
C HIS A 75 -5.03 1.47 -16.48
N VAL A 76 -4.06 2.36 -16.68
CA VAL A 76 -3.69 2.93 -17.99
C VAL A 76 -2.24 2.57 -18.35
N ASN A 77 -1.88 2.73 -19.62
CA ASN A 77 -0.52 2.50 -20.07
C ASN A 77 0.45 3.61 -19.56
N ALA A 78 1.66 3.24 -19.15
CA ALA A 78 2.68 4.15 -18.66
C ALA A 78 3.10 5.24 -19.68
N HIS A 79 3.08 4.93 -20.98
CA HIS A 79 3.33 5.91 -22.04
C HIS A 79 2.25 7.00 -22.07
N TYR A 80 0.99 6.67 -21.79
CA TYR A 80 -0.07 7.68 -21.71
C TYR A 80 0.21 8.70 -20.59
N VAL A 81 0.61 8.22 -19.41
CA VAL A 81 1.00 9.07 -18.28
C VAL A 81 2.24 9.90 -18.63
N THR A 82 3.21 9.29 -19.31
CA THR A 82 4.42 9.96 -19.79
C THR A 82 4.10 11.09 -20.78
N ASP A 83 3.18 10.87 -21.72
CA ASP A 83 2.75 11.89 -22.68
C ASP A 83 2.02 13.05 -22.01
N LEU A 84 1.16 12.77 -21.02
CA LEU A 84 0.56 13.81 -20.19
C LEU A 84 1.63 14.65 -19.47
N ARG A 85 2.72 14.02 -19.01
CA ARG A 85 3.83 14.74 -18.41
C ARG A 85 4.58 15.61 -19.43
N ARG A 86 4.81 15.09 -20.63
CA ARG A 86 5.46 15.83 -21.74
C ARG A 86 4.65 17.04 -22.20
N GLN A 87 3.33 17.00 -22.06
CA GLN A 87 2.44 18.15 -22.29
C GLN A 87 2.58 19.25 -21.22
N GLY A 88 3.43 19.07 -20.22
CA GLY A 88 3.70 20.06 -19.17
C GLY A 88 2.74 20.01 -17.99
N LEU A 89 1.91 18.96 -17.89
CA LEU A 89 1.03 18.79 -16.73
C LEU A 89 1.85 18.39 -15.49
N SER A 90 1.53 19.00 -14.36
CA SER A 90 2.06 18.59 -13.05
C SER A 90 1.54 17.21 -12.66
N TRP A 91 2.26 16.46 -11.84
CA TRP A 91 1.82 15.14 -11.37
C TRP A 91 0.46 15.19 -10.68
N TRP A 92 0.19 16.30 -9.97
CA TRP A 92 -1.13 16.59 -9.41
C TRP A 92 -2.22 16.66 -10.48
N ASN A 93 -2.02 17.44 -11.55
CA ASN A 93 -3.01 17.60 -12.61
C ASN A 93 -3.19 16.30 -13.41
N ILE A 94 -2.12 15.53 -13.60
CA ILE A 94 -2.17 14.22 -14.23
C ILE A 94 -3.04 13.28 -13.38
N SER A 95 -2.84 13.24 -12.06
CA SER A 95 -3.65 12.42 -11.15
C SER A 95 -5.14 12.74 -11.28
N LEU A 96 -5.50 14.04 -11.24
CA LEU A 96 -6.88 14.48 -11.44
C LEU A 96 -7.43 14.10 -12.81
N ARG A 97 -6.63 14.26 -13.89
CA ARG A 97 -7.04 13.92 -15.26
C ARG A 97 -7.27 12.43 -15.45
N LEU A 98 -6.56 11.59 -14.70
CA LEU A 98 -6.75 10.15 -14.66
C LEU A 98 -7.93 9.71 -13.77
N GLY A 99 -8.66 10.65 -13.16
CA GLY A 99 -9.76 10.35 -12.24
C GLY A 99 -9.29 9.82 -10.88
N LEU A 100 -8.01 9.96 -10.56
CA LEU A 100 -7.44 9.55 -9.28
C LEU A 100 -7.59 10.66 -8.24
N ASP A 101 -7.77 10.26 -6.99
CA ASP A 101 -7.63 11.16 -5.86
C ASP A 101 -6.14 11.46 -5.62
N PRO A 102 -5.64 12.69 -5.84
CA PRO A 102 -4.23 13.02 -5.62
C PRO A 102 -3.79 12.79 -4.17
N TYR A 103 -4.72 12.75 -3.22
CA TYR A 103 -4.43 12.45 -1.82
C TYR A 103 -3.91 11.02 -1.61
N MET A 104 -4.18 10.09 -2.53
CA MET A 104 -3.65 8.73 -2.48
C MET A 104 -2.12 8.67 -2.62
N LEU A 105 -1.51 9.70 -3.22
CA LEU A 105 -0.05 9.80 -3.39
C LEU A 105 0.69 9.90 -2.06
N TYR A 106 0.05 10.42 -1.01
CA TYR A 106 0.70 10.70 0.27
C TYR A 106 -0.06 10.19 1.50
N ARG A 107 -1.10 9.36 1.33
CA ARG A 107 -1.82 8.70 2.44
C ARG A 107 -0.95 7.73 3.27
N VAL A 108 0.34 7.68 2.97
CA VAL A 108 1.42 7.01 3.64
C VAL A 108 1.87 7.82 4.87
N ASP A 109 1.41 7.40 6.05
CA ASP A 109 1.83 7.88 7.39
C ASP A 109 2.00 9.41 7.51
N ASN A 110 0.88 10.08 7.83
CA ASN A 110 0.71 11.52 8.09
C ASN A 110 1.56 12.08 9.27
N ARG A 111 2.57 11.34 9.73
CA ARG A 111 3.44 11.65 10.87
C ARG A 111 4.75 12.35 10.48
N TYR A 112 5.24 12.18 9.25
CA TYR A 112 6.59 12.62 8.87
C TYR A 112 6.63 13.86 7.98
N TYR A 113 5.70 13.96 7.03
CA TYR A 113 5.48 15.20 6.29
C TYR A 113 4.31 15.89 6.96
N GLY A 114 4.65 16.86 7.83
CA GLY A 114 3.75 17.40 8.86
C GLY A 114 2.33 17.70 8.38
N LYS A 115 1.33 17.46 9.25
CA LYS A 115 -0.12 17.73 9.09
C LYS A 115 -0.48 18.46 7.79
N SER A 116 -0.47 17.74 6.67
CA SER A 116 -0.82 18.31 5.38
C SER A 116 -2.34 18.41 5.32
N ARG A 117 -2.83 19.59 5.71
CA ARG A 117 -4.18 20.08 5.40
C ARG A 117 -4.37 20.02 3.89
N HIS A 118 -5.59 19.77 3.42
CA HIS A 118 -6.04 19.74 2.02
C HIS A 118 -5.40 20.82 1.11
N HIS A 119 -4.15 20.62 0.67
CA HIS A 119 -3.43 21.53 -0.19
C HIS A 119 -2.81 20.78 -1.36
N ARG A 120 -2.63 21.52 -2.46
CA ARG A 120 -2.06 21.02 -3.69
C ARG A 120 -0.57 20.75 -3.51
N LEU A 121 -0.16 19.50 -3.73
CA LEU A 121 1.25 19.13 -3.70
C LEU A 121 1.99 19.58 -4.96
N ARG A 122 3.25 19.96 -4.79
CA ARG A 122 4.20 20.20 -5.88
C ARG A 122 4.77 18.88 -6.39
N ASP A 123 5.30 18.90 -7.60
CA ASP A 123 5.89 17.70 -8.24
C ASP A 123 7.00 17.07 -7.39
N ALA A 124 7.84 17.90 -6.75
CA ALA A 124 8.91 17.42 -5.87
C ALA A 124 8.37 16.69 -4.63
N GLU A 125 7.28 17.18 -4.04
CA GLU A 125 6.66 16.54 -2.88
C GLU A 125 6.03 15.20 -3.28
N ILE A 126 5.35 15.16 -4.43
CA ILE A 126 4.81 13.91 -4.99
C ILE A 126 5.93 12.91 -5.25
N ALA A 127 7.03 13.36 -5.85
CA ALA A 127 8.20 12.51 -6.08
C ALA A 127 8.77 11.97 -4.77
N ASP A 128 8.83 12.77 -3.71
CA ASP A 128 9.30 12.32 -2.41
C ASP A 128 8.39 11.23 -1.83
N TYR A 129 7.07 11.44 -1.80
CA TYR A 129 6.14 10.45 -1.25
C TYR A 129 6.18 9.13 -2.02
N VAL A 130 6.12 9.19 -3.35
CA VAL A 130 6.07 8.00 -4.18
C VAL A 130 7.38 7.23 -4.08
N ASN A 131 8.54 7.90 -4.12
CA ASN A 131 9.82 7.21 -4.01
C ASN A 131 10.06 6.63 -2.61
N VAL A 132 9.67 7.34 -1.54
CA VAL A 132 9.75 6.80 -0.18
C VAL A 132 8.92 5.54 -0.06
N ARG A 133 7.69 5.55 -0.58
CA ARG A 133 6.81 4.37 -0.62
C ARG A 133 7.46 3.24 -1.41
N PHE A 134 7.82 3.49 -2.66
CA PHE A 134 8.42 2.51 -3.56
C PHE A 134 9.66 1.85 -2.95
N ILE A 135 10.65 2.63 -2.50
CA ILE A 135 11.90 2.09 -1.96
C ILE A 135 11.64 1.32 -0.66
N SER A 136 10.80 1.86 0.22
CA SER A 136 10.45 1.20 1.48
C SER A 136 9.74 -0.13 1.25
N ASP A 137 8.78 -0.16 0.33
CA ASP A 137 7.97 -1.34 0.04
C ASP A 137 8.84 -2.39 -0.70
N TYR A 138 9.63 -2.00 -1.71
CA TYR A 138 10.50 -2.90 -2.50
C TYR A 138 11.68 -3.50 -1.71
N HIS A 139 12.32 -2.70 -0.85
CA HIS A 139 13.42 -3.19 0.00
C HIS A 139 12.93 -3.69 1.37
N HIS A 140 11.65 -3.52 1.68
CA HIS A 140 11.04 -3.85 2.96
C HIS A 140 11.74 -3.22 4.16
N ILE A 141 12.17 -1.97 4.00
CA ILE A 141 12.83 -1.17 5.03
C ILE A 141 11.86 -0.15 5.61
N ASN A 142 12.21 0.46 6.74
CA ASN A 142 11.37 1.49 7.33
C ASN A 142 11.37 2.76 6.46
N ARG A 143 10.18 3.34 6.20
CA ARG A 143 10.03 4.62 5.48
C ARG A 143 10.88 5.74 6.07
N ASN A 144 11.01 5.79 7.40
CA ASN A 144 11.83 6.77 8.11
C ASN A 144 13.31 6.68 7.73
N GLU A 145 13.78 5.47 7.41
CA GLU A 145 15.15 5.26 7.00
C GLU A 145 15.41 5.90 5.63
N VAL A 146 14.47 5.73 4.69
CA VAL A 146 14.51 6.38 3.37
C VAL A 146 14.43 7.90 3.51
N ILE A 147 13.49 8.41 4.32
CA ILE A 147 13.32 9.85 4.59
C ILE A 147 14.60 10.44 5.20
N ASN A 148 15.19 9.78 6.20
CA ASN A 148 16.41 10.26 6.86
C ASN A 148 17.59 10.34 5.89
N ARG A 149 17.73 9.36 4.98
CA ARG A 149 18.75 9.40 3.93
C ARG A 149 18.48 10.52 2.93
N ARG A 150 17.22 10.71 2.53
CA ARG A 150 16.82 11.82 1.66
C ARG A 150 17.13 13.18 2.29
N HIS A 151 16.83 13.38 3.57
CA HIS A 151 17.16 14.60 4.31
C HIS A 151 18.67 14.88 4.40
N LYS A 152 19.52 13.85 4.33
CA LYS A 152 20.98 14.00 4.23
C LYS A 152 21.46 14.39 2.83
N GLY A 153 20.55 14.57 1.87
CA GLY A 153 20.86 14.94 0.50
C GLY A 153 21.09 13.76 -0.44
N GLU A 154 20.90 12.51 0.01
CA GLU A 154 21.02 11.35 -0.87
C GLU A 154 19.90 11.36 -1.93
N ARG A 155 20.24 10.97 -3.16
CA ARG A 155 19.30 10.77 -4.27
C ARG A 155 18.65 9.39 -4.19
N TYR A 156 17.43 9.25 -4.67
CA TYR A 156 16.63 8.03 -4.46
C TYR A 156 17.24 6.79 -5.07
N TYR A 157 17.88 6.93 -6.24
CA TYR A 157 18.56 5.82 -6.87
C TYR A 157 19.82 5.40 -6.08
N HIS A 158 20.58 6.32 -5.47
CA HIS A 158 21.67 5.93 -4.56
C HIS A 158 21.15 5.21 -3.31
N ILE A 159 20.01 5.66 -2.76
CA ILE A 159 19.37 5.00 -1.62
C ILE A 159 18.98 3.57 -2.01
N ASN A 160 18.36 3.38 -3.18
CA ASN A 160 18.02 2.07 -3.72
C ASN A 160 19.26 1.16 -3.87
N ASP A 161 20.34 1.68 -4.45
CA ASP A 161 21.57 0.92 -4.71
C ASP A 161 22.21 0.42 -3.42
N TYR A 162 22.20 1.27 -2.38
CA TYR A 162 22.69 0.90 -1.05
C TYR A 162 21.95 -0.30 -0.45
N TYR A 163 20.63 -0.40 -0.62
CA TYR A 163 19.87 -1.54 -0.10
C TYR A 163 19.90 -2.77 -1.01
N HIS A 164 20.07 -2.57 -2.32
CA HIS A 164 20.35 -3.67 -3.25
C HIS A 164 21.63 -4.42 -2.87
N GLY A 165 22.74 -3.71 -2.68
CA GLY A 165 24.02 -4.33 -2.27
C GLY A 165 24.03 -4.94 -0.86
N LYS A 166 22.98 -4.69 -0.06
CA LYS A 166 22.84 -5.24 1.31
C LYS A 166 21.99 -6.49 1.40
N LYS A 167 21.12 -6.78 0.43
CA LYS A 167 20.28 -7.99 0.44
C LYS A 167 21.11 -9.29 0.48
N ASP A 168 22.36 -9.24 0.02
CA ASP A 168 23.28 -10.38 0.02
C ASP A 168 24.10 -10.55 1.31
N ARG A 169 23.94 -9.66 2.31
CA ARG A 169 24.69 -9.76 3.58
C ARG A 169 23.88 -10.48 4.68
N PRO A 170 24.41 -11.55 5.31
CA PRO A 170 23.73 -12.32 6.36
C PRO A 170 23.21 -11.46 7.52
N GLN A 171 23.96 -10.43 7.90
CA GLN A 171 23.60 -9.50 8.98
C GLN A 171 22.27 -8.77 8.72
N TYR A 172 22.00 -8.42 7.46
CA TYR A 172 20.77 -7.72 7.07
C TYR A 172 19.55 -8.65 7.09
N ARG A 173 19.75 -9.94 6.80
CA ARG A 173 18.70 -10.96 6.90
C ARG A 173 18.25 -11.14 8.35
N GLU A 174 19.16 -11.13 9.30
CA GLU A 174 18.84 -11.24 10.73
C GLU A 174 18.20 -9.96 11.29
N GLU A 175 18.71 -8.78 10.96
CA GLU A 175 18.07 -7.51 11.34
C GLU A 175 16.61 -7.41 10.83
N ARG A 176 16.35 -7.91 9.62
CA ARG A 176 15.02 -7.94 9.02
C ARG A 176 14.08 -8.90 9.75
N LYS A 177 14.55 -10.11 10.12
CA LYS A 177 13.77 -11.04 10.96
C LYS A 177 13.41 -10.40 12.30
N VAL A 178 14.37 -9.72 12.94
CA VAL A 178 14.14 -9.03 14.21
C VAL A 178 13.10 -7.92 14.07
N GLN A 179 13.15 -7.11 13.01
CA GLN A 179 12.14 -6.07 12.75
C GLN A 179 10.74 -6.66 12.50
N THR A 180 10.62 -7.75 11.75
CA THR A 180 9.34 -8.44 11.52
C THR A 180 8.74 -8.93 12.84
N ILE A 181 9.54 -9.62 13.66
CA ILE A 181 9.11 -10.09 14.99
C ILE A 181 8.67 -8.93 15.89
N GLN A 182 9.36 -7.79 15.83
CA GLN A 182 8.96 -6.61 16.60
C GLN A 182 7.63 -6.00 16.12
N ARG A 183 7.36 -5.98 14.81
CA ARG A 183 6.08 -5.51 14.26
C ARG A 183 4.94 -6.42 14.67
N GLU A 184 5.07 -7.73 14.52
CA GLU A 184 4.08 -8.72 14.95
C GLU A 184 3.80 -8.59 16.46
N ARG A 185 4.84 -8.44 17.29
CA ARG A 185 4.66 -8.19 18.73
C ARG A 185 3.90 -6.90 19.03
N GLN A 186 4.11 -5.84 18.25
CA GLN A 186 3.37 -4.60 18.43
C GLN A 186 1.91 -4.72 18.01
N GLU A 187 1.64 -5.44 16.91
CA GLU A 187 0.31 -5.71 16.39
C GLU A 187 -0.50 -6.58 17.37
N ASN A 188 0.05 -7.71 17.81
CA ASN A 188 -0.57 -8.56 18.83
C ASN A 188 -0.84 -7.79 20.14
N ARG A 189 0.03 -6.85 20.51
CA ARG A 189 -0.18 -5.99 21.69
C ARG A 189 -1.31 -4.98 21.47
N ARG A 190 -1.57 -4.55 20.24
CA ARG A 190 -2.72 -3.68 19.92
C ARG A 190 -4.01 -4.47 19.93
N GLU A 191 -4.03 -5.63 19.30
CA GLU A 191 -5.19 -6.56 19.31
C GLU A 191 -5.59 -6.93 20.74
N MET A 192 -4.63 -7.38 21.56
CA MET A 192 -4.91 -7.72 22.96
C MET A 192 -5.44 -6.53 23.78
N LYS A 193 -5.07 -5.29 23.43
CA LYS A 193 -5.62 -4.09 24.09
C LYS A 193 -7.04 -3.80 23.62
N GLU A 194 -7.37 -4.10 22.38
CA GLU A 194 -8.70 -3.94 21.79
C GLU A 194 -9.67 -4.99 22.35
N GLU A 195 -9.30 -6.26 22.37
CA GLU A 195 -10.07 -7.33 23.04
C GLU A 195 -10.33 -7.02 24.51
N ARG A 196 -9.33 -6.49 25.24
CA ARG A 196 -9.50 -6.06 26.63
C ARG A 196 -10.45 -4.88 26.78
N ARG A 197 -10.60 -4.03 25.77
CA ARG A 197 -11.59 -2.93 25.79
C ARG A 197 -12.99 -3.49 25.55
N GLU A 198 -13.15 -4.33 24.53
CA GLU A 198 -14.44 -4.99 24.22
C GLU A 198 -14.94 -5.83 25.41
N MET A 199 -14.07 -6.62 26.04
CA MET A 199 -14.44 -7.42 27.21
C MET A 199 -14.88 -6.54 28.40
N LYS A 200 -14.28 -5.35 28.56
CA LYS A 200 -14.69 -4.40 29.62
C LYS A 200 -16.02 -3.74 29.29
N GLU A 201 -16.31 -3.48 28.02
CA GLU A 201 -17.56 -2.92 27.53
C GLU A 201 -18.72 -3.92 27.73
N ASN A 202 -18.55 -5.16 27.29
CA ASN A 202 -19.53 -6.23 27.50
C ASN A 202 -19.84 -6.46 29.00
N ARG A 203 -18.82 -6.42 29.86
CA ARG A 203 -19.02 -6.52 31.32
C ARG A 203 -19.77 -5.34 31.93
N ARG A 204 -19.72 -4.15 31.33
CA ARG A 204 -20.52 -2.99 31.77
C ARG A 204 -21.97 -3.18 31.35
N ASP A 205 -22.21 -3.60 30.11
CA ASP A 205 -23.55 -3.87 29.60
C ASP A 205 -24.27 -4.95 30.42
N ASP A 206 -23.57 -6.02 30.79
CA ASP A 206 -24.14 -7.07 31.66
C ASP A 206 -24.49 -6.55 33.06
N ARG A 207 -23.65 -5.69 33.65
CA ARG A 207 -23.95 -5.05 34.95
C ARG A 207 -25.17 -4.12 34.85
N ASP A 208 -25.29 -3.36 33.77
CA ASP A 208 -26.40 -2.44 33.55
C ASP A 208 -27.72 -3.18 33.27
N ARG A 209 -27.66 -4.35 32.61
CA ARG A 209 -28.83 -5.23 32.46
C ARG A 209 -29.26 -5.83 33.79
N ASN A 210 -28.31 -6.28 34.60
CA ASN A 210 -28.62 -6.90 35.89
C ASN A 210 -29.21 -5.88 36.89
N SER A 211 -28.65 -4.66 36.95
CA SER A 211 -29.16 -3.59 37.81
C SER A 211 -30.58 -3.15 37.45
N LYS A 212 -30.94 -3.11 36.16
CA LYS A 212 -32.32 -2.84 35.70
C LYS A 212 -33.29 -3.99 36.07
N SER A 213 -32.82 -5.23 36.01
CA SER A 213 -33.62 -6.40 36.40
C SER A 213 -33.95 -6.40 37.90
N ASP A 214 -32.96 -6.12 38.75
CA ASP A 214 -33.14 -6.07 40.20
C ASP A 214 -34.07 -4.92 40.63
N ASN A 215 -33.93 -3.74 40.00
CA ASN A 215 -34.80 -2.60 40.30
C ASN A 215 -36.26 -2.85 39.86
N LYS A 216 -36.48 -3.58 38.76
CA LYS A 216 -37.82 -3.98 38.32
C LYS A 216 -38.47 -4.98 39.27
N ARG A 217 -37.68 -5.89 39.88
CA ARG A 217 -38.16 -6.90 40.84
C ARG A 217 -38.63 -6.25 42.14
N ASN A 218 -37.83 -5.33 42.68
CA ASN A 218 -38.16 -4.60 43.92
C ASN A 218 -39.38 -3.68 43.75
N GLY A 219 -39.50 -2.99 42.60
CA GLY A 219 -40.67 -2.14 42.33
C GLY A 219 -42.00 -2.90 42.15
N SER A 220 -41.96 -4.20 41.84
CA SER A 220 -43.15 -5.06 41.76
C SER A 220 -43.59 -5.65 43.11
N GLU A 221 -42.69 -5.79 44.08
CA GLU A 221 -43.06 -6.21 45.45
C GLU A 221 -43.69 -5.07 46.24
N GLU A 222 -43.21 -3.84 46.06
CA GLU A 222 -43.75 -2.65 46.74
C GLU A 222 -45.19 -2.34 46.29
N LYS A 223 -45.53 -2.57 45.02
CA LYS A 223 -46.90 -2.43 44.49
C LYS A 223 -47.86 -3.54 44.93
N ARG A 224 -47.37 -4.71 45.38
CA ARG A 224 -48.22 -5.78 45.94
C ARG A 224 -48.60 -5.53 47.39
N ASN A 225 -47.75 -4.87 48.17
CA ASN A 225 -48.02 -4.58 49.58
C ASN A 225 -48.87 -3.32 49.82
N GLY A 226 -49.01 -2.43 48.84
CA GLY A 226 -49.82 -1.21 48.96
C GLY A 226 -51.33 -1.38 48.78
N ASN A 227 -51.84 -2.56 48.39
CA ASN A 227 -53.25 -2.76 48.04
C ASN A 227 -54.08 -3.49 49.11
N SER A 228 -53.58 -3.55 50.36
CA SER A 228 -54.24 -4.26 51.48
C SER A 228 -54.77 -3.32 52.58
N HIS A 229 -55.00 -2.04 52.27
CA HIS A 229 -55.54 -1.05 53.21
C HIS A 229 -56.64 -0.19 52.55
N GLU A 230 -57.67 -0.86 52.04
CA GLU A 230 -58.95 -0.20 51.73
C GLU A 230 -60.04 -1.28 51.78
N ARG A 231 -60.58 -1.53 52.97
CA ARG A 231 -61.92 -2.10 53.24
C ARG A 231 -62.22 -2.08 54.73
#